data_AF-K7AFX6-F1
#
_entry.id   AF-K7AFX6-F1
#
_cell.length_a   1.000
_cell.length_b   1.000
_cell.length_c   1.000
_cell.angle_alpha   90.00
_cell.angle_beta   90.00
_cell.angle_gamma   90.00
#
_symmetry.space_group_name_H-M   'P 1'
#
loop_
_entity.id
_entity.type
_entity.pdbx_description
1 polymer ?
#
loop_
_entity_poly.entity_id
_entity_poly.type
_entity_poly.pdbx_seq_one_letter_code
_entity_poly.pdbx_strand_id
1 'polypeptide(L)' 'MAIKNSGLRASNVAKGLVCNGYDPVTFAALNNANNTGLVMAKRLNVDYQELLAKL' A
#
# COMPACT_ATOMS: atom_id res chain seq x y z
N MET A 1 3.46 5.23 12.92
CA MET A 1 3.27 4.41 11.70
C MET A 1 4.51 3.56 11.51
N ALA A 2 4.37 2.24 11.47
CA ALA A 2 5.51 1.30 11.53
C ALA A 2 6.60 1.62 10.51
N ILE A 3 6.28 1.73 9.21
CA ILE A 3 7.24 2.01 8.13
C ILE A 3 8.10 3.26 8.41
N LYS A 4 7.50 4.36 8.88
CA LYS A 4 8.24 5.59 9.20
C LYS A 4 9.21 5.37 10.36
N ASN A 5 8.77 4.67 11.40
CA ASN A 5 9.59 4.40 12.59
C ASN A 5 10.74 3.43 12.28
N SER A 6 10.58 2.57 11.26
CA SER A 6 11.62 1.66 10.78
C SER A 6 12.73 2.33 9.97
N GLY A 7 12.57 3.60 9.56
CA GLY A 7 13.48 4.27 8.63
C GLY A 7 13.41 3.75 7.18
N LEU A 8 12.48 2.84 6.88
CA LEU A 8 12.30 2.27 5.55
C LEU A 8 11.47 3.20 4.66
N ARG A 9 11.83 3.25 3.38
CA ARG A 9 11.00 3.89 2.35
C ARG A 9 9.83 2.98 2.00
N ALA A 10 8.62 3.54 1.90
CA ALA A 10 7.42 2.79 1.53
C ALA A 10 7.58 2.07 0.18
N SER A 11 8.27 2.69 -0.78
CA SER A 11 8.60 2.09 -2.08
C SER A 11 9.46 0.83 -1.97
N ASN A 12 10.39 0.77 -1.02
CA ASN A 12 11.21 -0.42 -0.79
C ASN A 12 10.36 -1.56 -0.23
N VAL A 13 9.45 -1.23 0.69
CA VAL A 13 8.49 -2.20 1.24
C VAL A 13 7.58 -2.74 0.13
N ALA A 14 7.02 -1.87 -0.70
CA ALA A 14 6.12 -2.29 -1.79
C ALA A 14 6.81 -3.18 -2.84
N LYS A 15 8.11 -3.00 -3.08
CA LYS A 15 8.86 -3.81 -4.06
C LYS A 15 9.39 -5.13 -3.48
N GLY A 16 9.83 -5.13 -2.22
CA GLY A 16 10.55 -6.26 -1.63
C GLY A 16 9.77 -7.04 -0.57
N LEU A 17 8.70 -6.47 -0.02
CA LEU A 17 7.93 -7.03 1.09
C LEU A 17 6.43 -6.98 0.73
N VAL A 18 6.03 -7.83 -0.20
CA VAL A 18 4.63 -8.01 -0.59
C VAL A 18 3.82 -8.64 0.56
N CYS A 19 2.64 -8.11 0.82
CA CYS A 19 1.73 -8.60 1.84
C CYS A 19 0.95 -9.79 1.28
N ASN A 20 1.35 -11.02 1.64
CA ASN A 20 0.74 -12.26 1.14
C ASN A 20 0.65 -12.32 -0.40
N GLY A 21 1.69 -11.83 -1.08
CA GLY A 21 1.75 -11.81 -2.55
C GLY A 21 1.13 -10.56 -3.21
N TYR A 22 0.48 -9.68 -2.44
CA TYR A 22 -0.07 -8.42 -2.94
C TYR A 22 0.81 -7.22 -2.55
N ASP A 23 0.83 -6.16 -3.36
CA ASP A 23 1.43 -4.92 -2.92
C ASP A 23 0.61 -4.31 -1.74
N PRO A 24 1.21 -3.42 -0.93
CA PRO A 24 0.55 -2.89 0.27
C PRO A 24 -0.76 -2.14 0.01
N VAL A 25 -0.94 -1.55 -1.18
CA VAL A 25 -2.17 -0.83 -1.55
C VAL A 25 -3.27 -1.83 -1.86
N THR A 26 -2.99 -2.81 -2.72
CA THR A 26 -3.93 -3.88 -3.08
C THR A 26 -4.33 -4.71 -1.86
N PHE A 27 -3.35 -5.09 -1.02
CA PHE A 27 -3.62 -5.83 0.21
C PHE A 27 -4.57 -5.07 1.15
N ALA A 28 -4.36 -3.75 1.30
CA ALA A 28 -5.22 -2.93 2.13
C ALA A 28 -6.66 -2.87 1.58
N ALA A 29 -6.83 -2.73 0.26
CA ALA A 29 -8.14 -2.74 -0.37
C ALA A 29 -8.88 -4.08 -0.15
N LEU A 30 -8.21 -5.21 -0.40
CA LEU A 30 -8.77 -6.56 -0.22
C LEU A 30 -9.20 -6.87 1.23
N ASN A 31 -8.60 -6.18 2.21
CA ASN A 31 -8.88 -6.37 3.63
C ASN A 31 -9.70 -5.23 4.25
N ASN A 32 -10.44 -4.46 3.44
CA ASN A 32 -11.28 -3.33 3.91
C ASN A 32 -10.52 -2.24 4.70
N ALA A 33 -9.20 -2.15 4.55
CA ALA A 33 -8.34 -1.19 5.24
C ALA A 33 -8.15 0.09 4.40
N ASN A 34 -9.25 0.69 3.94
CA ASN A 34 -9.25 1.79 2.96
C ASN A 34 -8.38 2.99 3.33
N ASN A 35 -8.39 3.40 4.61
CA ASN A 35 -7.55 4.51 5.08
C ASN A 35 -6.05 4.18 4.97
N THR A 36 -5.66 2.94 5.27
CA THR A 36 -4.29 2.46 5.08
C THR A 36 -3.94 2.42 3.61
N GLY A 37 -4.85 1.92 2.76
CA GLY A 37 -4.70 1.90 1.30
C GLY A 37 -4.43 3.29 0.73
N LEU A 38 -5.23 4.30 1.12
CA LEU A 38 -5.05 5.70 0.72
C LEU A 38 -3.70 6.28 1.16
N VAL A 39 -3.26 6.00 2.39
CA VAL A 39 -1.96 6.47 2.89
C VAL A 39 -0.81 5.83 2.12
N MET A 40 -0.90 4.54 1.81
CA MET A 40 0.11 3.84 1.03
C MET A 40 0.13 4.31 -0.43
N ALA A 41 -1.04 4.47 -1.05
CA ALA A 41 -1.18 4.98 -2.41
C ALA A 41 -0.50 6.36 -2.58
N LYS A 42 -0.73 7.30 -1.65
CA LYS A 42 -0.05 8.60 -1.64
C LYS A 42 1.46 8.49 -1.53
N ARG A 43 1.97 7.56 -0.71
CA ARG A 43 3.42 7.36 -0.51
C ARG A 43 4.10 6.67 -1.69
N LEU A 44 3.34 5.87 -2.42
CA LEU A 44 3.80 5.12 -3.59
C LEU A 44 3.53 5.84 -4.90
N ASN A 45 2.85 7.00 -4.85
CA ASN A 45 2.38 7.75 -6.01
C ASN A 45 1.53 6.88 -6.96
N VAL A 46 0.57 6.15 -6.38
CA VAL A 46 -0.38 5.27 -7.09
C VAL A 46 -1.78 5.88 -6.98
N ASP A 47 -2.56 5.81 -8.05
CA ASP A 47 -3.96 6.19 -8.02
C ASP A 47 -4.80 5.11 -7.33
N TYR A 48 -5.29 5.42 -6.14
CA TYR A 48 -6.10 4.49 -5.35
C TYR A 48 -7.48 4.23 -5.97
N GLN A 49 -8.09 5.23 -6.63
CA GLN A 49 -9.41 5.06 -7.23
C GLN A 49 -9.33 4.22 -8.50
N GLU A 50 -8.29 4.43 -9.31
CA GLU A 50 -8.03 3.60 -10.48
C GLU A 50 -7.80 2.13 -10.08
N LEU A 51 -7.07 1.90 -8.98
CA LEU A 51 -6.83 0.56 -8.44
C LEU A 51 -8.13 -0.10 -7.98
N LEU A 52 -8.96 0.60 -7.22
CA LEU A 52 -10.25 0.07 -6.76
C LEU A 52 -11.20 -0.28 -7.90
N ALA A 53 -11.16 0.46 -9.01
CA ALA A 53 -11.99 0.17 -10.18
C ALA A 53 -11.60 -1.12 -10.92
N LYS A 54 -10.42 -1.69 -10.64
CA LYS A 54 -9.88 -2.91 -11.28
C LYS A 54 -10.01 -4.17 -10.40
N LEU A 55 -10.44 -4.02 -9.15
CA LEU A 55 -10.65 -5.11 -8.19
C LEU A 55 -12.10 -5.63 -8.27
#